data_AF-A0A661CB21-F1
#
_entry.id   AF-A0A661CB21-F1
#
_cell.length_a   1.000
_cell.length_b   1.000
_cell.length_c   1.000
_cell.angle_alpha   90.00
_cell.angle_beta   90.00
_cell.angle_gamma   90.00
#
_symmetry.space_group_name_H-M   'P 1'
#
loop_
_entity.id
_entity.type
_entity.pdbx_description
1 polymer ?
#
loop_
_entity_poly.entity_id
_entity_poly.type
_entity_poly.pdbx_seq_one_letter_code
_entity_poly.pdbx_strand_id
1 'polypeptide(L)'
;MPDKNSFYYAPWERAYQRIATPFEEFIHRQTTTGILLMVCAVIALIIANSSYFDAYNQLLHSKMAISIGSWKIEHSLHHWINDGLMTIFFFVVGLEIKREVLVGELSSINNALLPVIGAIGGMVVPALLYLWVTGDTENAKGWGIPMATDIAFAVGVMALLGKRVPRALLTFLVALAIVDDLGAVTVIALFYTDTISTSYLAAALIILVVMIAINLMGIRRPLPYFILTTVL
;
A
#
# COMPACT_ATOMS: atom_id res chain seq x y z
N MET A 1 22.42 -44.95 -16.55
CA MET A 1 21.40 -44.21 -15.76
C MET A 1 21.38 -42.78 -16.26
N PRO A 2 20.28 -42.28 -16.85
CA PRO A 2 20.23 -40.92 -17.38
C PRO A 2 19.96 -39.89 -16.27
N ASP A 3 20.60 -38.73 -16.42
CA ASP A 3 20.60 -37.59 -15.52
C ASP A 3 19.19 -37.04 -15.23
N LYS A 4 18.82 -37.02 -13.95
CA LYS A 4 17.63 -36.35 -13.42
C LYS A 4 17.99 -34.89 -13.11
N ASN A 5 17.93 -33.99 -14.10
CA ASN A 5 17.66 -32.54 -13.90
C ASN A 5 17.63 -31.75 -15.22
N SER A 6 16.96 -32.27 -16.25
CA SER A 6 16.58 -31.44 -17.41
C SER A 6 15.22 -30.79 -17.14
N PHE A 7 15.23 -29.65 -16.44
CA PHE A 7 14.06 -28.77 -16.43
C PHE A 7 13.92 -28.18 -17.84
N TYR A 8 12.80 -28.48 -18.49
CA TYR A 8 12.42 -27.92 -19.79
C TYR A 8 12.10 -26.43 -19.60
N TYR A 9 13.09 -25.57 -19.80
CA TYR A 9 12.87 -24.12 -19.84
C TYR A 9 12.41 -23.71 -21.24
N ALA A 10 11.28 -23.02 -21.33
CA ALA A 10 10.84 -22.39 -22.58
C ALA A 10 11.88 -21.33 -23.02
N PRO A 11 12.10 -21.08 -24.33
CA PRO A 11 13.15 -20.16 -24.79
C PRO A 11 13.01 -18.74 -24.23
N TRP A 12 11.79 -18.33 -23.89
CA TRP A 12 11.46 -17.01 -23.32
C TRP A 12 11.60 -16.95 -21.79
N GLU A 13 11.55 -18.09 -21.07
CA GLU A 13 11.79 -18.12 -19.61
C GLU A 13 13.24 -17.75 -19.26
N ARG A 14 14.21 -18.14 -20.09
CA ARG A 14 15.62 -17.78 -19.87
C ARG A 14 15.88 -16.28 -20.01
N ALA A 15 15.18 -15.61 -20.93
CA ALA A 15 15.29 -14.17 -21.12
C ALA A 15 14.62 -13.41 -19.97
N TYR A 16 13.44 -13.87 -19.53
CA TYR A 16 12.74 -13.32 -18.36
C TYR A 16 13.58 -13.48 -17.08
N GLN A 17 14.12 -14.68 -16.80
CA GLN A 17 14.96 -14.91 -15.62
C GLN A 17 16.26 -14.09 -15.61
N ARG A 18 16.86 -13.80 -16.77
CA ARG A 18 18.11 -13.00 -16.85
C ARG A 18 17.92 -11.53 -16.52
N ILE A 19 16.72 -10.99 -16.76
CA ILE A 19 16.36 -9.60 -16.43
C ILE A 19 15.71 -9.53 -15.05
N ALA A 20 14.89 -10.52 -14.69
CA ALA A 20 14.21 -10.60 -13.42
C ALA A 20 15.19 -10.78 -12.26
N THR A 21 16.23 -11.59 -12.38
CA THR A 21 17.18 -11.84 -11.27
C THR A 21 17.93 -10.59 -10.79
N PRO A 22 18.53 -9.73 -11.63
CA PRO A 22 19.15 -8.49 -11.15
C PRO A 22 18.13 -7.44 -10.67
N PHE A 23 16.91 -7.43 -11.21
CA PHE A 23 15.84 -6.53 -10.75
C PHE A 23 15.22 -7.00 -9.42
N GLU A 24 15.03 -8.31 -9.23
CA GLU A 24 14.63 -8.95 -7.98
C GLU A 24 15.70 -8.77 -6.91
N GLU A 25 16.98 -8.90 -7.26
CA GLU A 25 18.10 -8.68 -6.34
C GLU A 25 18.27 -7.18 -5.98
N PHE A 26 17.92 -6.28 -6.90
CA PHE A 26 17.83 -4.83 -6.67
C PHE A 26 16.65 -4.48 -5.75
N ILE A 27 15.48 -5.10 -5.95
CA ILE A 27 14.30 -4.99 -5.08
C ILE A 27 14.54 -5.62 -3.70
N HIS A 28 15.32 -6.70 -3.61
CA HIS A 28 15.64 -7.36 -2.34
C HIS A 28 16.52 -6.52 -1.41
N ARG A 29 17.14 -5.44 -1.91
CA ARG A 29 17.86 -4.49 -1.07
C ARG A 29 16.90 -3.40 -0.60
N GLN A 30 16.33 -3.57 0.60
CA GLN A 30 15.51 -2.55 1.29
C GLN A 30 16.13 -1.13 1.23
N THR A 31 17.46 -1.02 1.28
CA THR A 31 18.18 0.25 1.17
C THR A 31 18.00 0.93 -0.19
N THR A 32 17.96 0.17 -1.27
CA THR A 32 17.85 0.68 -2.64
C THR A 32 16.47 1.30 -2.86
N THR A 33 15.41 0.65 -2.38
CA THR A 33 14.03 1.16 -2.47
C THR A 33 13.87 2.47 -1.70
N GLY A 34 14.46 2.56 -0.50
CA GLY A 34 14.44 3.80 0.30
C GLY A 34 15.17 4.97 -0.37
N ILE A 35 16.33 4.71 -0.98
CA ILE A 35 17.06 5.74 -1.75
C ILE A 35 16.25 6.18 -2.97
N LEU A 36 15.66 5.24 -3.71
CA LEU A 36 14.87 5.54 -4.89
C LEU A 36 13.67 6.44 -4.53
N LEU A 37 12.94 6.11 -3.46
CA LEU A 37 11.83 6.91 -2.95
C LEU A 37 12.28 8.35 -2.64
N MET A 38 13.42 8.50 -1.95
CA MET A 38 13.98 9.81 -1.62
C MET A 38 14.36 10.61 -2.85
N VAL A 39 14.98 9.97 -3.86
CA VAL A 39 15.30 10.61 -5.14
C VAL A 39 14.03 11.05 -5.87
N CYS A 40 12.99 10.21 -5.92
CA CYS A 40 11.71 10.57 -6.50
C CYS A 40 11.05 11.76 -5.79
N ALA A 41 11.09 11.79 -4.45
CA ALA A 41 10.55 12.91 -3.67
C ALA A 41 11.32 14.22 -3.94
N VAL A 42 12.66 14.16 -4.01
CA VAL A 42 13.49 15.33 -4.37
C VAL A 42 13.19 15.80 -5.79
N ILE A 43 13.05 14.90 -6.76
CA ILE A 43 12.66 15.24 -8.13
C ILE A 43 11.28 15.91 -8.14
N ALA A 44 10.30 15.36 -7.41
CA ALA A 44 8.97 15.95 -7.30
C ALA A 44 9.02 17.36 -6.71
N LEU A 45 9.82 17.60 -5.67
CA LEU A 45 10.04 18.94 -5.09
C LEU A 45 10.70 19.90 -6.08
N ILE A 46 11.71 19.45 -6.84
CA ILE A 46 12.36 20.27 -7.87
C ILE A 46 11.34 20.66 -8.93
N ILE A 47 10.56 19.70 -9.44
CA ILE A 47 9.51 19.98 -10.44
C ILE A 47 8.49 20.97 -9.88
N ALA A 48 8.02 20.74 -8.64
CA ALA A 48 7.01 21.56 -7.99
C ALA A 48 7.45 23.02 -7.76
N ASN A 49 8.75 23.27 -7.63
CA ASN A 49 9.32 24.61 -7.41
C ASN A 49 9.97 25.20 -8.68
N SER A 50 9.78 24.57 -9.84
CA SER A 50 10.37 24.99 -11.12
C SER A 50 9.32 25.54 -12.08
N SER A 51 9.78 26.11 -13.20
CA SER A 51 8.91 26.52 -14.32
C SER A 51 8.14 25.37 -14.97
N TYR A 52 8.48 24.11 -14.66
CA TYR A 52 7.76 22.93 -15.14
C TYR A 52 6.51 22.59 -14.31
N PHE A 53 6.26 23.30 -13.20
CA PHE A 53 5.11 23.05 -12.33
C PHE A 53 3.78 23.06 -13.09
N ASP A 54 3.51 24.08 -13.91
CA ASP A 54 2.23 24.20 -14.60
C ASP A 54 2.00 23.05 -15.59
N ALA A 55 3.03 22.67 -16.35
CA ALA A 55 2.95 21.54 -17.28
C ALA A 55 2.71 20.21 -16.55
N TYR A 56 3.40 19.99 -15.43
CA TYR A 56 3.23 18.81 -14.59
C TYR A 56 1.84 18.76 -13.94
N ASN A 57 1.37 19.89 -13.43
CA ASN A 57 0.08 20.01 -12.77
C ASN A 57 -1.08 19.80 -13.76
N GLN A 58 -0.97 20.35 -14.98
CA GLN A 58 -1.95 20.10 -16.05
C GLN A 58 -1.96 18.63 -16.49
N LEU A 59 -0.80 17.99 -16.56
CA LEU A 59 -0.71 16.56 -16.88
C LEU A 59 -1.42 15.72 -15.81
N LEU A 60 -1.13 15.96 -14.53
CA LEU A 60 -1.75 15.23 -13.42
C LEU A 60 -3.26 15.46 -13.31
N HIS A 61 -3.73 16.67 -13.61
CA HIS A 61 -5.16 17.01 -13.60
C HIS A 61 -5.86 16.78 -14.95
N SER A 62 -5.15 16.24 -15.94
CA SER A 62 -5.76 15.87 -17.21
C SER A 62 -6.83 14.81 -16.97
N LYS A 63 -8.01 15.03 -17.55
CA LYS A 63 -9.15 14.14 -17.34
C LYS A 63 -9.05 12.95 -18.28
N MET A 64 -9.03 11.75 -17.71
CA MET A 64 -9.17 10.51 -18.46
C MET A 64 -10.53 9.91 -18.16
N ALA A 65 -11.31 9.70 -19.22
CA ALA A 65 -12.61 9.06 -19.14
C ALA A 65 -12.59 7.73 -19.89
N ILE A 66 -13.10 6.69 -19.25
CA ILE A 66 -13.38 5.40 -19.88
C ILE A 66 -14.91 5.31 -19.98
N SER A 67 -15.41 5.19 -21.21
CA SER A 67 -16.84 5.08 -21.49
C SER A 67 -17.15 3.79 -22.24
N ILE A 68 -18.08 2.99 -21.70
CA ILE A 68 -18.58 1.77 -22.34
C ILE A 68 -20.12 1.87 -22.35
N GLY A 69 -20.70 2.17 -23.52
CA GLY A 69 -22.15 2.38 -23.65
C GLY A 69 -22.63 3.58 -22.80
N SER A 70 -23.57 3.33 -21.89
CA SER A 70 -24.09 4.34 -20.94
C SER A 70 -23.23 4.51 -19.68
N TRP A 71 -22.25 3.64 -19.46
CA TRP A 71 -21.36 3.72 -18.30
C TRP A 71 -20.16 4.60 -18.62
N LYS A 72 -19.89 5.58 -17.75
CA LYS A 72 -18.78 6.51 -17.88
C LYS A 72 -18.13 6.71 -16.52
N ILE A 73 -16.84 6.42 -16.46
CA ILE A 73 -15.98 6.80 -15.33
C ILE A 73 -15.03 7.89 -15.84
N GLU A 74 -15.03 9.04 -15.19
CA GLU A 74 -14.17 10.19 -15.51
C GLU A 74 -13.45 10.64 -14.24
N HIS A 75 -12.14 10.49 -14.24
CA HIS A 75 -11.28 10.94 -13.15
C HIS A 75 -10.03 11.62 -13.72
N SER A 76 -9.34 12.40 -12.89
CA SER A 76 -8.03 12.94 -13.26
C SER A 76 -6.99 11.81 -13.35
N LEU A 77 -5.94 12.01 -14.14
CA LEU A 77 -4.80 11.10 -14.21
C LEU A 77 -4.21 10.84 -12.81
N HIS A 78 -4.13 11.88 -11.97
CA HIS A 78 -3.68 11.76 -10.58
C HIS A 78 -4.53 10.78 -9.76
N HIS A 79 -5.86 10.84 -9.89
CA HIS A 79 -6.74 9.93 -9.17
C HIS A 79 -6.60 8.49 -9.64
N TRP A 80 -6.50 8.26 -10.95
CA TRP A 80 -6.22 6.93 -11.52
C TRP A 80 -4.89 6.35 -11.02
N ILE A 81 -3.84 7.17 -10.96
CA ILE A 81 -2.53 6.76 -10.45
C ILE A 81 -2.63 6.40 -8.96
N ASN A 82 -3.28 7.25 -8.16
CA ASN A 82 -3.42 7.02 -6.73
C ASN A 82 -4.23 5.75 -6.46
N ASP A 83 -5.40 5.59 -7.04
CA ASP A 83 -6.23 4.41 -6.81
C ASP A 83 -5.53 3.13 -7.25
N GLY A 84 -4.87 3.15 -8.42
CA GLY A 84 -4.14 1.99 -8.92
C GLY A 84 -2.93 1.61 -8.06
N LEU A 85 -2.06 2.57 -7.74
CA LEU A 85 -0.87 2.31 -6.94
C LEU A 85 -1.22 1.98 -5.48
N MET A 86 -2.19 2.67 -4.88
CA MET A 86 -2.63 2.41 -3.51
C MET A 86 -3.32 1.06 -3.40
N THR A 87 -4.07 0.61 -4.41
CA THR A 87 -4.64 -0.75 -4.43
C THR A 87 -3.55 -1.82 -4.38
N ILE A 88 -2.49 -1.65 -5.17
CA ILE A 88 -1.34 -2.59 -5.16
C ILE A 88 -0.60 -2.52 -3.81
N PHE A 89 -0.38 -1.31 -3.30
CA PHE A 89 0.27 -1.08 -2.00
C PHE A 89 -0.49 -1.78 -0.86
N PHE A 90 -1.79 -1.52 -0.72
CA PHE A 90 -2.62 -2.13 0.32
C PHE A 90 -2.84 -3.63 0.12
N PHE A 91 -2.77 -4.13 -1.11
CA PHE A 91 -2.74 -5.58 -1.34
C PHE A 91 -1.48 -6.22 -0.73
N VAL A 92 -0.31 -5.64 -0.97
CA VAL A 92 0.95 -6.12 -0.37
C VAL A 92 0.93 -5.99 1.15
N VAL A 93 0.49 -4.84 1.67
CA VAL A 93 0.32 -4.63 3.12
C VAL A 93 -0.67 -5.64 3.71
N GLY A 94 -1.77 -5.93 3.04
CA GLY A 94 -2.74 -6.94 3.49
C GLY A 94 -2.17 -8.37 3.55
N LEU A 95 -1.33 -8.74 2.58
CA LEU A 95 -0.59 -10.01 2.62
C LEU A 95 0.43 -10.03 3.78
N GLU A 96 1.11 -8.92 4.02
CA GLU A 96 2.08 -8.77 5.10
C GLU A 96 1.40 -8.87 6.48
N ILE A 97 0.27 -8.17 6.68
CA ILE A 97 -0.56 -8.29 7.89
C ILE A 97 -0.96 -9.74 8.12
N LYS A 98 -1.46 -10.40 7.07
CA LYS A 98 -1.87 -11.81 7.18
C LYS A 98 -0.68 -12.69 7.59
N ARG A 99 0.51 -12.45 7.05
CA ARG A 99 1.73 -13.17 7.43
C ARG A 99 2.10 -12.91 8.89
N GLU A 100 2.11 -11.65 9.32
CA GLU A 100 2.45 -11.25 10.69
C GLU A 100 1.48 -11.83 11.72
N VAL A 101 0.19 -11.85 11.41
CA VAL A 101 -0.86 -12.43 12.29
C VAL A 101 -0.76 -13.95 12.35
N LEU A 102 -0.35 -14.63 11.26
CA LEU A 102 -0.28 -16.10 11.24
C LEU A 102 1.00 -16.65 11.84
N VAL A 103 2.15 -16.03 11.56
CA VAL A 103 3.49 -16.58 11.89
C VAL A 103 4.49 -15.55 12.37
N GLY A 104 4.14 -14.26 12.42
CA GLY A 104 5.06 -13.17 12.79
C GLY A 104 4.84 -12.63 14.20
N GLU A 105 5.23 -11.38 14.42
CA GLU A 105 5.20 -10.74 15.75
C GLU A 105 3.78 -10.45 16.23
N LEU A 106 2.81 -10.34 15.32
CA LEU A 106 1.39 -10.16 15.65
C LEU A 106 0.66 -11.48 15.97
N SER A 107 1.34 -12.63 15.86
CA SER A 107 0.72 -13.95 16.08
C SER A 107 0.41 -14.25 17.54
N SER A 108 1.17 -13.66 18.47
CA SER A 108 0.93 -13.80 19.91
C SER A 108 0.44 -12.47 20.49
N ILE A 109 -0.60 -12.53 21.32
CA ILE A 109 -1.19 -11.34 21.95
C ILE A 109 -0.14 -10.55 22.73
N ASN A 110 0.76 -11.24 23.44
CA ASN A 110 1.82 -10.61 24.23
C ASN A 110 2.79 -9.80 23.37
N ASN A 111 3.16 -10.30 22.19
CA ASN A 111 4.05 -9.57 21.28
C ASN A 111 3.30 -8.49 20.50
N ALA A 112 2.02 -8.73 20.15
CA ALA A 112 1.18 -7.79 19.42
C ALA A 112 0.78 -6.55 20.24
N LEU A 113 0.68 -6.68 21.56
CA LEU A 113 0.27 -5.58 22.45
C LEU A 113 1.15 -4.34 22.31
N LEU A 114 2.48 -4.51 22.26
CA LEU A 114 3.40 -3.37 22.21
C LEU A 114 3.29 -2.58 20.89
N PRO A 115 3.36 -3.21 19.69
CA PRO A 115 3.13 -2.51 18.43
C PRO A 115 1.74 -1.89 18.33
N VAL A 116 0.68 -2.59 18.78
CA VAL A 116 -0.70 -2.10 18.67
C VAL A 116 -0.93 -0.89 19.55
N ILE A 117 -0.51 -0.92 20.83
CA ILE A 117 -0.62 0.23 21.72
C ILE A 117 0.23 1.40 21.20
N GLY A 118 1.43 1.10 20.70
CA GLY A 118 2.31 2.09 20.08
C GLY A 118 1.67 2.77 18.87
N ALA A 119 1.05 2.00 17.99
CA ALA A 119 0.32 2.50 16.82
C ALA A 119 -0.89 3.34 17.24
N ILE A 120 -1.76 2.83 18.14
CA ILE A 120 -2.92 3.59 18.62
C ILE A 120 -2.49 4.93 19.25
N GLY A 121 -1.43 4.93 20.06
CA GLY A 121 -0.86 6.17 20.60
C GLY A 121 -0.31 7.08 19.50
N GLY A 122 0.42 6.51 18.55
CA GLY A 122 0.96 7.20 17.37
C GLY A 122 -0.12 7.77 16.46
N MET A 123 -1.33 7.22 16.48
CA MET A 123 -2.48 7.71 15.73
C MET A 123 -3.24 8.82 16.47
N VAL A 124 -3.63 8.52 17.72
CA VAL A 124 -4.53 9.37 18.51
C VAL A 124 -3.84 10.67 18.91
N VAL A 125 -2.56 10.62 19.29
CA VAL A 125 -1.85 11.82 19.77
C VAL A 125 -1.71 12.87 18.67
N PRO A 126 -1.20 12.57 17.45
CA PRO A 126 -1.13 13.56 16.37
C PRO A 126 -2.51 14.08 15.93
N ALA A 127 -3.52 13.21 15.86
CA ALA A 127 -4.89 13.61 15.53
C ALA A 127 -5.47 14.62 16.52
N LEU A 128 -5.32 14.37 17.83
CA LEU A 128 -5.78 15.28 18.88
C LEU A 128 -5.00 16.59 18.88
N LEU A 129 -3.68 16.55 18.68
CA LEU A 129 -2.86 17.76 18.56
C LEU A 129 -3.29 18.60 17.35
N TYR A 130 -3.59 17.97 16.22
CA TYR A 130 -4.08 18.67 15.04
C TYR A 130 -5.44 19.34 15.29
N LEU A 131 -6.39 18.61 15.90
CA LEU A 131 -7.69 19.17 16.28
C LEU A 131 -7.58 20.29 17.30
N TRP A 132 -6.64 20.19 18.24
CA TRP A 132 -6.40 21.26 19.21
C TRP A 132 -5.92 22.55 18.53
N VAL A 133 -5.08 22.43 17.50
CA VAL A 133 -4.58 23.60 16.75
C VAL A 133 -5.60 24.14 15.74
N THR A 134 -6.41 23.27 15.13
CA THR A 134 -7.25 23.62 13.96
C THR A 134 -8.75 23.58 14.21
N GLY A 135 -9.20 23.22 15.41
CA GLY A 135 -10.59 22.87 15.73
C GLY A 135 -11.63 23.92 15.37
N ASP A 136 -11.26 25.21 15.40
CA ASP A 136 -12.15 26.33 15.06
C ASP A 136 -12.14 26.72 13.56
N THR A 137 -11.39 25.98 12.73
CA THR A 137 -11.22 26.27 11.30
C THR A 137 -11.87 25.19 10.43
N GLU A 138 -12.18 25.51 9.17
CA GLU A 138 -12.67 24.53 8.19
C GLU A 138 -11.68 23.36 7.98
N ASN A 139 -10.41 23.57 8.31
CA ASN A 139 -9.36 22.56 8.23
C ASN A 139 -9.46 21.47 9.31
N ALA A 140 -10.31 21.63 10.34
CA ALA A 140 -10.53 20.59 11.35
C ALA A 140 -10.98 19.24 10.75
N LYS A 141 -11.61 19.28 9.56
CA LYS A 141 -11.94 18.08 8.78
C LYS A 141 -10.73 17.27 8.37
N GLY A 142 -9.50 17.81 8.39
CA GLY A 142 -8.25 17.14 8.02
C GLY A 142 -7.56 16.36 9.16
N TRP A 143 -8.24 16.10 10.28
CA TRP A 143 -7.64 15.48 11.46
C TRP A 143 -7.04 14.08 11.27
N GLY A 144 -7.47 13.34 10.24
CA GLY A 144 -6.90 12.03 9.89
C GLY A 144 -5.59 12.10 9.10
N ILE A 145 -5.23 13.26 8.55
CA ILE A 145 -3.99 13.47 7.77
C ILE A 145 -2.71 13.18 8.57
N PRO A 146 -2.51 13.72 9.80
CA PRO A 146 -1.27 13.51 10.56
C PRO A 146 -1.16 12.11 11.19
N MET A 147 -2.16 11.25 10.96
CA MET A 147 -2.24 9.93 11.56
C MET A 147 -1.39 8.89 10.81
N ALA A 148 -1.24 9.03 9.50
CA ALA A 148 -0.58 8.02 8.67
C ALA A 148 0.95 8.15 8.70
N THR A 149 1.65 7.01 8.77
CA THR A 149 3.12 6.92 8.73
C THR A 149 3.60 6.20 7.47
N ASP A 150 4.41 6.85 6.63
CA ASP A 150 5.02 6.20 5.45
C ASP A 150 6.11 5.18 5.86
N ILE A 151 5.72 3.90 5.86
CA ILE A 151 6.60 2.76 6.16
C ILE A 151 7.82 2.68 5.24
N ALA A 152 7.67 2.99 3.95
CA ALA A 152 8.73 2.87 2.97
C ALA A 152 9.82 3.92 3.23
N PHE A 153 9.41 5.13 3.59
CA PHE A 153 10.34 6.17 4.01
C PHE A 153 11.01 5.84 5.34
N ALA A 154 10.24 5.41 6.36
CA ALA A 154 10.75 5.06 7.68
C ALA A 154 11.79 3.93 7.61
N VAL A 155 11.47 2.83 6.92
CA VAL A 155 12.39 1.70 6.71
C VAL A 155 13.59 2.12 5.85
N GLY A 156 13.38 2.97 4.84
CA GLY A 156 14.45 3.50 3.99
C GLY A 156 15.51 4.26 4.79
N VAL A 157 15.10 5.15 5.69
CA VAL A 157 16.00 5.89 6.58
C VAL A 157 16.73 4.94 7.54
N MET A 158 16.02 3.96 8.11
CA MET A 158 16.63 2.96 8.99
C MET A 158 17.68 2.11 8.28
N ALA A 159 17.46 1.79 7.00
CA ALA A 159 18.40 1.08 6.16
C ALA A 159 19.68 1.91 5.87
N LEU A 160 19.56 3.24 5.77
CA LEU A 160 20.72 4.15 5.62
C LEU A 160 21.59 4.21 6.88
N LEU A 161 20.98 4.09 8.06
CA LEU A 161 21.71 4.00 9.35
C LEU A 161 22.47 2.67 9.51
N GLY A 162 22.16 1.67 8.67
CA GLY A 162 22.92 0.44 8.50
C GLY A 162 23.06 -0.35 9.80
N LYS A 163 24.31 -0.68 10.18
CA LYS A 163 24.60 -1.55 11.34
C LYS A 163 24.26 -0.95 12.71
N ARG A 164 23.90 0.34 12.78
CA ARG A 164 23.56 1.00 14.04
C ARG A 164 22.16 0.67 14.55
N VAL A 165 21.30 0.13 13.68
CA VAL A 165 19.92 -0.21 14.00
C VAL A 165 19.80 -1.71 14.33
N PRO A 166 19.31 -2.08 15.53
CA PRO A 166 19.00 -3.47 15.85
C PRO A 166 17.89 -4.01 14.94
N ARG A 167 18.02 -5.26 14.48
CA ARG A 167 16.99 -5.92 13.64
C ARG A 167 15.61 -5.95 14.31
N ALA A 168 15.57 -6.14 15.63
CA ALA A 168 14.33 -6.14 16.40
C ALA A 168 13.58 -4.80 16.29
N LEU A 169 14.29 -3.67 16.20
CA LEU A 169 13.67 -2.35 16.06
C LEU A 169 13.04 -2.17 14.67
N LEU A 170 13.67 -2.74 13.63
CA LEU A 170 13.14 -2.72 12.27
C LEU A 170 11.87 -3.56 12.17
N THR A 171 11.87 -4.77 12.73
CA THR A 171 10.68 -5.63 12.79
C THR A 171 9.56 -4.96 13.59
N PHE A 172 9.88 -4.35 14.73
CA PHE A 172 8.92 -3.60 15.53
C PHE A 172 8.32 -2.41 14.77
N LEU A 173 9.15 -1.61 14.10
CA LEU A 173 8.71 -0.44 13.33
C LEU A 173 7.79 -0.85 12.17
N VAL A 174 8.12 -1.95 11.48
CA VAL A 174 7.27 -2.50 10.41
C VAL A 174 5.91 -2.92 10.97
N ALA A 175 5.89 -3.65 12.10
CA ALA A 175 4.63 -4.04 12.73
C ALA A 175 3.79 -2.84 13.19
N LEU A 176 4.43 -1.82 13.79
CA LEU A 176 3.77 -0.58 14.21
C LEU A 176 3.17 0.17 13.01
N ALA A 177 3.95 0.37 11.95
CA ALA A 177 3.51 1.09 10.76
C ALA A 177 2.37 0.38 10.03
N ILE A 178 2.40 -0.96 9.99
CA ILE A 178 1.32 -1.75 9.42
C ILE A 178 -0.01 -1.54 10.17
N VAL A 179 0.02 -1.53 11.51
CA VAL A 179 -1.18 -1.32 12.32
C VAL A 179 -1.69 0.12 12.15
N ASP A 180 -0.77 1.08 12.11
CA ASP A 180 -1.05 2.49 11.86
C ASP A 180 -1.72 2.72 10.50
N ASP A 181 -1.16 2.17 9.41
CA ASP A 181 -1.71 2.24 8.05
C ASP A 181 -3.12 1.65 7.95
N LEU A 182 -3.36 0.48 8.56
CA LEU A 182 -4.68 -0.15 8.59
C LEU A 182 -5.68 0.72 9.36
N GLY A 183 -5.23 1.30 10.48
CA GLY A 183 -6.00 2.25 11.26
C GLY A 183 -6.35 3.50 10.45
N ALA A 184 -5.38 4.07 9.73
CA ALA A 184 -5.54 5.22 8.85
C ALA A 184 -6.54 4.99 7.73
N VAL A 185 -6.43 3.88 7.00
CA VAL A 185 -7.43 3.53 5.98
C VAL A 185 -8.82 3.35 6.59
N THR A 186 -8.92 2.71 7.76
CA THR A 186 -10.21 2.51 8.41
C THR A 186 -10.85 3.84 8.82
N VAL A 187 -10.07 4.76 9.38
CA VAL A 187 -10.54 6.11 9.74
C VAL A 187 -10.95 6.89 8.48
N ILE A 188 -10.15 6.87 7.42
CA ILE A 188 -10.48 7.53 6.15
C ILE A 188 -11.78 6.95 5.57
N ALA A 189 -11.91 5.62 5.54
CA ALA A 189 -13.10 4.95 5.01
C ALA A 189 -14.38 5.26 5.81
N LEU A 190 -14.29 5.43 7.13
CA LEU A 190 -15.48 5.69 7.98
C LEU A 190 -15.85 7.17 8.09
N PHE A 191 -14.87 8.07 8.10
CA PHE A 191 -15.08 9.50 8.40
C PHE A 191 -14.98 10.43 7.18
N TYR A 192 -14.32 10.00 6.09
CA TYR A 192 -14.10 10.83 4.89
C TYR A 192 -14.89 10.35 3.66
N THR A 193 -15.73 9.31 3.80
CA THR A 193 -16.58 8.85 2.71
C THR A 193 -17.84 9.71 2.61
N ASP A 194 -17.87 10.61 1.63
CA ASP A 194 -19.01 11.51 1.40
C ASP A 194 -20.23 10.80 0.78
N THR A 195 -19.99 9.86 -0.14
CA THR A 195 -21.06 9.19 -0.90
C THR A 195 -20.84 7.68 -0.96
N ILE A 196 -21.80 6.90 -0.44
CA ILE A 196 -21.81 5.44 -0.57
C ILE A 196 -22.95 5.05 -1.51
N SER A 197 -22.60 4.49 -2.66
CA SER A 197 -23.57 3.86 -3.54
C SER A 197 -23.93 2.48 -3.00
N THR A 198 -25.19 2.27 -2.65
CA THR A 198 -25.68 0.99 -2.11
C THR A 198 -25.55 -0.15 -3.12
N SER A 199 -25.64 0.14 -4.43
CA SER A 199 -25.48 -0.86 -5.48
C SER A 199 -24.04 -1.37 -5.57
N TYR A 200 -23.06 -0.47 -5.54
CA TYR A 200 -21.64 -0.85 -5.53
C TYR A 200 -21.24 -1.54 -4.23
N LEU A 201 -21.79 -1.10 -3.09
CA LEU A 201 -21.56 -1.77 -1.80
C LEU A 201 -22.10 -3.21 -1.81
N ALA A 202 -23.31 -3.42 -2.34
CA ALA A 202 -23.89 -4.75 -2.47
C ALA A 202 -23.08 -5.64 -3.44
N ALA A 203 -22.63 -5.11 -4.57
CA ALA A 203 -21.77 -5.83 -5.51
C ALA A 203 -20.44 -6.23 -4.85
N ALA A 204 -19.80 -5.31 -4.11
CA ALA A 204 -18.57 -5.58 -3.38
C ALA A 204 -18.75 -6.68 -2.32
N LEU A 205 -19.87 -6.66 -1.57
CA LEU A 205 -20.20 -7.69 -0.59
C LEU A 205 -20.37 -9.06 -1.25
N ILE A 206 -21.05 -9.14 -2.40
CA ILE A 206 -21.23 -10.40 -3.14
C ILE A 206 -19.87 -10.96 -3.57
N ILE A 207 -19.00 -10.13 -4.15
CA ILE A 207 -17.67 -10.55 -4.59
C ILE A 207 -16.84 -11.04 -3.40
N LEU A 208 -16.89 -10.34 -2.25
CA LEU A 208 -16.22 -10.75 -1.03
C LEU A 208 -16.70 -12.14 -0.55
N VAL A 209 -18.02 -12.37 -0.52
CA VAL A 209 -18.60 -13.67 -0.15
C VAL A 209 -18.15 -14.77 -1.12
N VAL A 210 -18.08 -14.49 -2.42
CA VAL A 210 -17.58 -15.44 -3.43
C VAL A 210 -16.10 -15.76 -3.20
N MET A 211 -15.27 -14.76 -2.89
CA MET A 211 -13.85 -14.97 -2.56
C MET A 211 -13.69 -15.84 -1.31
N ILE A 212 -14.50 -15.61 -0.28
CA ILE A 212 -14.51 -16.43 0.94
C ILE A 212 -14.95 -17.86 0.62
N ALA A 213 -16.00 -18.05 -0.18
CA ALA A 213 -16.48 -19.38 -0.58
C ALA A 213 -15.40 -20.16 -1.35
N ILE A 214 -14.74 -19.53 -2.32
CA ILE A 214 -13.62 -20.13 -3.07
C ILE A 214 -12.46 -20.52 -2.14
N ASN A 215 -12.19 -19.70 -1.12
CA ASN A 215 -11.18 -20.00 -0.10
C ASN A 215 -11.55 -21.23 0.73
N LEU A 216 -12.80 -21.29 1.20
CA LEU A 216 -13.32 -22.42 1.99
C LEU A 216 -13.40 -23.71 1.17
N MET A 217 -13.63 -23.62 -0.14
CA MET A 217 -13.57 -24.77 -1.08
C MET A 217 -12.15 -25.28 -1.32
N GLY A 218 -11.12 -24.65 -0.75
CA GLY A 218 -9.73 -25.10 -0.82
C GLY A 218 -9.00 -24.71 -2.10
N ILE A 219 -9.53 -23.75 -2.87
CA ILE A 219 -8.87 -23.26 -4.09
C ILE A 219 -7.72 -22.32 -3.69
N ARG A 220 -6.48 -22.81 -3.84
CA ARG A 220 -5.25 -22.07 -3.50
C ARG A 220 -4.58 -21.37 -4.68
N ARG A 221 -5.17 -21.45 -5.89
CA ARG A 221 -4.65 -20.74 -7.06
C ARG A 221 -4.95 -19.24 -6.92
N PRO A 222 -4.00 -18.33 -7.24
CA PRO A 222 -4.21 -16.89 -7.07
C PRO A 222 -5.10 -16.27 -8.16
N LEU A 223 -5.15 -16.86 -9.36
CA LEU A 223 -5.87 -16.30 -10.51
C LEU A 223 -7.35 -15.99 -10.26
N PRO A 224 -8.16 -16.89 -9.64
CA PRO A 224 -9.58 -16.60 -9.38
C PRO A 224 -9.77 -15.40 -8.46
N TYR A 225 -8.92 -15.23 -7.45
CA TYR A 225 -8.99 -14.07 -6.55
C TYR A 225 -8.64 -12.79 -7.28
N PHE A 226 -7.60 -12.81 -8.13
CA PHE A 226 -7.20 -11.63 -8.89
C PHE A 226 -8.29 -11.18 -9.86
N ILE A 227 -8.92 -12.11 -10.57
CA ILE A 227 -10.04 -11.80 -11.49
C ILE A 227 -11.20 -11.17 -10.71
N LEU A 228 -11.58 -11.74 -9.56
CA LEU A 228 -12.65 -11.20 -8.73
C LEU A 228 -12.33 -9.81 -8.19
N THR A 229 -11.08 -9.57 -7.77
CA THR A 229 -10.63 -8.24 -7.34
C THR A 229 -10.67 -7.23 -8.48
N THR A 230 -10.31 -7.59 -9.71
CA THR A 230 -10.36 -6.65 -10.86
C THR A 230 -11.78 -6.31 -11.32
N VAL A 231 -12.77 -7.10 -10.93
CA VAL A 231 -14.19 -6.86 -11.23
C VAL A 231 -14.84 -5.94 -10.19
N LEU A 232 -14.25 -5.85 -8.99
CA LEU A 232 -14.69 -5.00 -7.89
C LEU A 232 -14.29 -3.54 -8.15
#